data_AF-D8PZ06-F1
#
_entry.id   AF-D8PZ06-F1
#
_cell.length_a   1.000
_cell.length_b   1.000
_cell.length_c   1.000
_cell.angle_alpha   90.00
_cell.angle_beta   90.00
_cell.angle_gamma   90.00
#
_symmetry.space_group_name_H-M   'P 1'
#
loop_
_entity.id
_entity.type
_entity.pdbx_description
1 polymer ?
#
loop_
_entity_poly.entity_id
_entity_poly.type
_entity_poly.pdbx_seq_one_letter_code
_entity_poly.pdbx_strand_id
1 'polypeptide(L)'
;MASSSIWKDDEILRHFDIEEVKKLFRPQSQAYAKPKTDVFLEQYKRRKADQSLPPQTDAERELIEKTGLPLAHLNEHNIRHLFAPKDDPPGGCPSASQNRRAGLNQDPAVISPHRGSDTSMETWIQNLTYDDIASLFTARTSKPKPVLGNALQLSQTTDPNPAAPLRPFNVSGPSAKAPELSLEGLDMKTCIADFVRRLLREALHINNLKDAWKQPSCSQERLAAYRQDTVAAGPNLTEGPIRLDTSAGTLLHMKWSPWNLDVISLLARKARCDAERHLILRHCKELDVIDWEGLCRDRVHTILGDCHRGRPRSETESPELAQQRMDLSYAKNALLSSKRRIRAWKYDVRCSIAAGMLQSGQALSQGRNPDIAANAKDQTMWWAEACAALHLLTEDGMSDEEDGYDGDEQVRVVQDIRYRSLRLRNFLATVDEARIAEKLIFPMIGRSRRRRVYVSSMVDREPPRGLPLAFYKGEFLRERGSYAESRLAINYEDDNWRILEQ
;
A
#
# COMPACT_ATOMS: atom_id res chain seq x y z
N MET A 1 -33.21 8.26 -35.21
CA MET A 1 -33.59 8.72 -33.85
C MET A 1 -32.30 8.98 -33.10
N ALA A 2 -32.05 10.24 -32.73
CA ALA A 2 -30.79 10.68 -32.15
C ALA A 2 -30.70 10.21 -30.68
N SER A 3 -29.78 9.29 -30.40
CA SER A 3 -29.34 9.00 -29.03
C SER A 3 -28.49 10.18 -28.58
N SER A 4 -29.04 10.98 -27.67
CA SER A 4 -28.37 12.11 -27.03
C SER A 4 -27.34 11.56 -26.04
N SER A 5 -26.06 11.64 -26.41
CA SER A 5 -24.91 11.38 -25.55
C SER A 5 -24.89 12.39 -24.39
N ILE A 6 -25.23 11.94 -23.18
CA ILE A 6 -25.23 12.76 -21.93
C ILE A 6 -23.81 13.08 -21.43
N TRP A 7 -22.76 12.51 -22.03
CA TRP A 7 -21.36 12.74 -21.65
C TRP A 7 -20.81 14.01 -22.30
N LYS A 8 -21.33 15.17 -21.90
CA LYS A 8 -20.58 16.44 -22.03
C LYS A 8 -19.60 16.53 -20.86
N ASP A 9 -18.46 15.87 -21.03
CA ASP A 9 -17.43 15.68 -19.98
C ASP A 9 -16.91 17.00 -19.37
N ASP A 10 -17.13 18.15 -20.01
CA ASP A 10 -16.66 19.47 -19.55
C ASP A 10 -17.67 20.28 -18.72
N GLU A 11 -18.97 19.93 -18.68
CA GLU A 11 -20.01 20.73 -17.98
C GLU A 11 -20.24 20.26 -16.53
N ILE A 12 -20.08 18.96 -16.23
CA ILE A 12 -20.46 18.38 -14.92
C ILE A 12 -19.59 18.92 -13.76
N LEU A 13 -18.32 19.24 -14.00
CA LEU A 13 -17.41 19.80 -13.00
C LEU A 13 -17.52 21.32 -12.84
N ARG A 14 -18.25 22.04 -13.71
CA ARG A 14 -18.25 23.51 -13.70
C ARG A 14 -19.27 24.15 -12.76
N HIS A 15 -20.14 23.38 -12.10
CA HIS A 15 -21.29 23.93 -11.37
C HIS A 15 -21.35 23.52 -9.89
N PHE A 16 -20.20 23.40 -9.22
CA PHE A 16 -20.17 23.37 -7.76
C PHE A 16 -20.32 24.80 -7.21
N ASP A 17 -21.41 25.07 -6.48
CA ASP A 17 -21.48 26.26 -5.63
C ASP A 17 -20.57 26.06 -4.42
N ILE A 18 -19.31 26.44 -4.62
CA ILE A 18 -18.24 26.37 -3.63
C ILE A 18 -18.64 27.06 -2.31
N GLU A 19 -19.52 28.07 -2.33
CA GLU A 19 -19.93 28.78 -1.12
C GLU A 19 -20.94 27.99 -0.28
N GLU A 20 -21.77 27.13 -0.87
CA GLU A 20 -22.61 26.20 -0.12
C GLU A 20 -21.79 25.09 0.54
N VAL A 21 -20.81 24.52 -0.18
CA VAL A 21 -19.91 23.49 0.37
C VAL A 21 -19.08 24.04 1.54
N LYS A 22 -18.62 25.30 1.46
CA LYS A 22 -17.93 25.98 2.59
C LYS A 22 -18.75 26.08 3.86
N LYS A 23 -20.08 26.18 3.76
CA LYS A 23 -20.96 26.26 4.94
C LYS A 23 -21.04 24.93 5.69
N LEU A 24 -20.87 23.82 4.98
CA LEU A 24 -20.93 22.46 5.54
C LEU A 24 -19.60 22.02 6.17
N PHE A 25 -18.46 22.55 5.73
CA PHE A 25 -17.12 22.12 6.14
C PHE A 25 -16.26 23.27 6.69
N ARG A 26 -16.53 23.75 7.91
CA ARG A 26 -15.58 24.63 8.63
C ARG A 26 -14.47 23.80 9.30
N PRO A 27 -13.18 23.99 8.99
CA PRO A 27 -12.10 23.26 9.66
C PRO A 27 -11.81 23.85 11.04
N GLN A 28 -11.68 22.99 12.06
CA GLN A 28 -10.98 23.35 13.31
C GLN A 28 -9.47 23.36 13.02
N SER A 29 -8.83 24.52 13.13
CA SER A 29 -7.39 24.66 12.86
C SER A 29 -6.55 24.10 14.01
N GLN A 30 -5.74 23.07 13.73
CA GLN A 30 -4.61 22.69 14.57
C GLN A 30 -3.31 23.23 13.94
N ALA A 31 -2.50 23.91 14.74
CA ALA A 31 -1.19 24.41 14.34
C ALA A 31 -0.18 23.26 14.31
N TYR A 32 0.41 22.96 13.14
CA TYR A 32 1.46 21.95 12.98
C TYR A 32 2.85 22.57 12.98
N ALA A 33 3.80 21.86 13.60
CA ALA A 33 5.21 22.24 13.69
C ALA A 33 5.92 22.16 12.31
N LYS A 34 6.79 23.14 12.01
CA LYS A 34 7.56 23.22 10.76
C LYS A 34 8.66 22.13 10.68
N PRO A 35 9.01 21.62 9.48
CA PRO A 35 10.13 20.70 9.27
C PRO A 35 11.48 21.26 9.75
N LYS A 36 12.38 20.38 10.25
CA LYS A 36 13.72 20.76 10.77
C LYS A 36 14.58 21.54 9.75
N THR A 37 14.48 21.20 8.45
CA THR A 37 15.21 21.87 7.37
C THR A 37 14.79 23.33 7.21
N ASP A 38 13.51 23.64 7.42
CA ASP A 38 12.98 25.00 7.31
C ASP A 38 13.36 25.85 8.52
N VAL A 39 13.43 25.23 9.70
CA VAL A 39 13.95 25.87 10.93
C VAL A 39 15.44 26.21 10.75
N PHE A 40 16.24 25.29 10.20
CA PHE A 40 17.67 25.53 9.92
C PHE A 40 17.88 26.62 8.86
N LEU A 41 17.12 26.59 7.76
CA LEU A 41 17.18 27.60 6.70
C LEU A 41 16.82 29.01 7.19
N GLU A 42 15.81 29.15 8.04
CA GLU A 42 15.47 30.45 8.63
C GLU A 42 16.59 30.95 9.57
N GLN A 43 17.15 30.07 10.41
CA GLN A 43 18.26 30.44 11.30
C GLN A 43 19.52 30.84 10.52
N TYR A 44 19.81 30.15 9.41
CA TYR A 44 20.92 30.48 8.51
C TYR A 44 20.71 31.83 7.82
N LYS A 45 19.49 32.10 7.30
CA LYS A 45 19.16 33.38 6.63
C LYS A 45 19.28 34.58 7.56
N ARG A 46 18.82 34.46 8.82
CA ARG A 46 18.96 35.52 9.83
C ARG A 46 20.43 35.81 10.12
N ARG A 47 21.24 34.79 10.34
CA ARG A 47 22.68 34.96 10.63
C ARG A 47 23.50 35.48 9.45
N LYS A 48 23.15 35.08 8.21
CA LYS A 48 23.77 35.64 6.99
C LYS A 48 23.51 37.14 6.85
N ALA A 49 22.35 37.63 7.31
CA ALA A 49 22.03 39.05 7.31
C ALA A 49 22.84 39.84 8.36
N ASP A 50 23.19 39.23 9.48
CA ASP A 50 23.87 39.88 10.62
C ASP A 50 25.41 39.96 10.51
N GLN A 51 26.00 39.47 9.40
CA GLN A 51 27.45 39.54 9.06
C GLN A 51 28.46 39.29 10.22
N SER A 52 28.14 38.48 11.22
CA SER A 52 29.08 38.23 12.33
C SER A 52 29.15 36.76 12.79
N LEU A 53 30.42 36.34 12.97
CA LEU A 53 30.96 35.24 13.78
C LEU A 53 30.98 33.79 13.20
N PRO A 54 32.03 32.99 13.58
CA PRO A 54 32.39 31.68 12.99
C PRO A 54 31.36 30.56 13.23
N PRO A 55 31.46 29.41 12.53
CA PRO A 55 30.47 28.31 12.63
C PRO A 55 30.35 27.79 14.07
N GLN A 56 29.12 27.81 14.61
CA GLN A 56 28.82 27.46 16.01
C GLN A 56 28.11 26.11 16.16
N THR A 57 27.52 25.54 15.11
CA THR A 57 26.81 24.25 15.21
C THR A 57 27.57 23.13 14.50
N ASP A 58 27.49 21.90 15.01
CA ASP A 58 28.12 20.73 14.39
C ASP A 58 27.62 20.49 12.96
N ALA A 59 26.35 20.82 12.69
CA ALA A 59 25.77 20.78 11.36
C ALA A 59 26.45 21.76 10.37
N GLU A 60 26.87 22.95 10.82
CA GLU A 60 27.58 23.93 9.98
C GLU A 60 29.03 23.50 9.71
N ARG A 61 29.69 22.85 10.68
CA ARG A 61 31.04 22.29 10.48
C ARG A 61 31.00 21.13 9.48
N GLU A 62 30.04 20.22 9.64
CA GLU A 62 29.80 19.12 8.69
C GLU A 62 29.45 19.65 7.28
N LEU A 63 28.75 20.79 7.19
CA LEU A 63 28.41 21.45 5.93
C LEU A 63 29.65 21.99 5.20
N ILE A 64 30.55 22.66 5.93
CA ILE A 64 31.81 23.19 5.38
C ILE A 64 32.72 22.04 4.95
N GLU A 65 32.82 21.00 5.78
CA GLU A 65 33.63 19.81 5.49
C GLU A 65 33.14 19.07 4.23
N LYS A 66 31.82 18.87 4.09
CA LYS A 66 31.26 18.16 2.92
C LYS A 66 31.30 18.95 1.62
N THR A 67 31.24 20.28 1.69
CA THR A 67 31.16 21.12 0.48
C THR A 67 32.49 21.76 0.09
N GLY A 68 33.44 21.86 1.02
CA GLY A 68 34.71 22.57 0.81
C GLY A 68 34.54 24.09 0.63
N LEU A 69 33.33 24.63 0.83
CA LEU A 69 33.02 26.04 0.62
C LEU A 69 32.90 26.79 1.95
N PRO A 70 33.43 28.03 2.04
CA PRO A 70 33.16 28.90 3.18
C PRO A 70 31.65 29.14 3.34
N LEU A 71 31.17 29.21 4.58
CA LEU A 71 29.74 29.32 4.90
C LEU A 71 29.03 30.50 4.18
N ALA A 72 29.75 31.59 3.91
CA ALA A 72 29.25 32.77 3.22
C ALA A 72 28.88 32.50 1.74
N HIS A 73 29.51 31.49 1.12
CA HIS A 73 29.35 31.14 -0.29
C HIS A 73 28.28 30.06 -0.51
N LEU A 74 27.73 29.50 0.57
CA LEU A 74 26.61 28.56 0.48
C LEU A 74 25.31 29.31 0.18
N ASN A 75 24.52 28.73 -0.72
CA ASN A 75 23.19 29.22 -1.07
C ASN A 75 22.14 28.19 -0.62
N GLU A 76 20.87 28.59 -0.68
CA GLU A 76 19.74 27.76 -0.26
C GLU A 76 19.65 26.43 -1.04
N HIS A 77 20.12 26.39 -2.29
CA HIS A 77 20.17 25.19 -3.10
C HIS A 77 21.16 24.16 -2.53
N ASN A 78 22.38 24.60 -2.17
CA ASN A 78 23.41 23.73 -1.58
C ASN A 78 22.95 23.10 -0.25
N ILE A 79 22.26 23.87 0.60
CA ILE A 79 21.78 23.40 1.90
C ILE A 79 20.68 22.35 1.72
N ARG A 80 19.72 22.59 0.82
CA ARG A 80 18.62 21.65 0.56
C ARG A 80 19.11 20.32 -0.04
N HIS A 81 20.15 20.35 -0.87
CA HIS A 81 20.71 19.15 -1.48
C HIS A 81 21.38 18.20 -0.47
N LEU A 82 21.84 18.71 0.66
CA LEU A 82 22.53 17.93 1.71
C LEU A 82 21.57 17.26 2.70
N PHE A 83 20.39 17.85 2.92
CA PHE A 83 19.30 17.25 3.70
C PHE A 83 18.35 16.40 2.84
N ALA A 84 18.57 16.35 1.52
CA ALA A 84 17.87 15.43 0.65
C ALA A 84 18.40 13.99 0.87
N PRO A 85 17.52 12.99 1.00
CA PRO A 85 17.97 11.59 1.02
C PRO A 85 18.73 11.27 -0.27
N LYS A 86 19.91 10.67 -0.14
CA LYS A 86 20.74 10.25 -1.28
C LYS A 86 20.10 9.04 -1.96
N ASP A 87 19.47 9.27 -3.10
CA ASP A 87 19.17 8.23 -4.08
C ASP A 87 20.24 8.32 -5.18
N ASP A 88 21.10 7.30 -5.31
CA ASP A 88 22.05 7.20 -6.42
C ASP A 88 21.29 6.96 -7.74
N PRO A 89 21.61 7.67 -8.84
CA PRO A 89 20.98 7.40 -10.14
C PRO A 89 21.52 6.10 -10.75
N PRO A 90 20.67 5.21 -11.29
CA PRO A 90 21.16 4.08 -12.07
C PRO A 90 21.76 4.58 -13.40
N GLY A 91 22.97 4.11 -13.68
CA GLY A 91 23.72 4.41 -14.90
C GLY A 91 22.94 4.04 -16.16
N GLY A 92 23.01 4.94 -17.15
CA GLY A 92 22.39 4.77 -18.46
C GLY A 92 23.07 3.69 -19.29
N CYS A 93 22.26 2.92 -20.02
CA CYS A 93 22.70 2.12 -21.16
C CYS A 93 22.35 2.84 -22.47
N PRO A 94 23.21 2.80 -23.49
CA PRO A 94 23.01 3.51 -24.74
C PRO A 94 22.08 2.78 -25.70
N SER A 95 21.38 3.59 -26.49
CA SER A 95 20.54 3.25 -27.63
C SER A 95 21.33 2.54 -28.74
N ALA A 96 20.74 1.50 -29.34
CA ALA A 96 21.13 0.98 -30.64
C ALA A 96 19.93 0.96 -31.59
N SER A 97 20.12 1.62 -32.72
CA SER A 97 19.21 1.81 -33.84
C SER A 97 19.30 0.69 -34.88
N GLN A 98 18.16 0.45 -35.55
CA GLN A 98 17.98 0.09 -36.96
C GLN A 98 18.64 -1.19 -37.53
N ASN A 99 17.80 -2.12 -38.03
CA ASN A 99 17.92 -2.55 -39.43
C ASN A 99 16.61 -3.15 -40.01
N ARG A 100 16.46 -2.91 -41.32
CA ARG A 100 15.39 -3.30 -42.28
C ARG A 100 15.36 -4.85 -42.46
N ARG A 101 14.40 -5.53 -43.10
CA ARG A 101 13.64 -5.28 -44.34
C ARG A 101 12.63 -6.44 -44.61
N ALA A 102 11.50 -6.09 -45.26
CA ALA A 102 10.72 -6.81 -46.30
C ALA A 102 10.19 -8.25 -46.10
N GLY A 103 8.90 -8.42 -46.45
CA GLY A 103 8.43 -9.61 -47.19
C GLY A 103 6.98 -10.06 -47.00
N LEU A 104 6.13 -9.72 -47.98
CA LEU A 104 5.04 -10.53 -48.56
C LEU A 104 3.68 -10.72 -47.83
N ASN A 105 2.68 -10.07 -48.43
CA ASN A 105 1.34 -10.54 -48.83
C ASN A 105 0.80 -11.86 -48.23
N GLN A 106 -0.39 -11.77 -47.65
CA GLN A 106 -1.59 -12.47 -48.14
C GLN A 106 -2.84 -11.93 -47.42
N ASP A 107 -3.83 -11.49 -48.19
CA ASP A 107 -5.21 -11.23 -47.74
C ASP A 107 -5.86 -12.54 -47.27
N PRO A 108 -6.78 -12.47 -46.32
CA PRO A 108 -8.09 -13.02 -46.63
C PRO A 108 -9.28 -12.20 -46.12
N ALA A 109 -10.30 -12.18 -46.99
CA ALA A 109 -11.72 -12.28 -46.70
C ALA A 109 -12.31 -11.38 -45.60
N VAL A 110 -12.99 -10.33 -46.09
CA VAL A 110 -14.02 -9.56 -45.40
C VAL A 110 -15.13 -10.51 -44.89
N ILE A 111 -15.20 -10.69 -43.58
CA ILE A 111 -16.39 -11.20 -42.89
C ILE A 111 -17.04 -9.99 -42.20
N SER A 112 -18.25 -9.65 -42.65
CA SER A 112 -19.08 -8.61 -42.04
C SER A 112 -19.47 -9.03 -40.62
N PRO A 113 -19.25 -8.20 -39.58
CA PRO A 113 -19.79 -8.50 -38.28
C PRO A 113 -21.27 -8.13 -38.22
N HIS A 114 -22.07 -9.06 -37.70
CA HIS A 114 -23.41 -8.80 -37.22
C HIS A 114 -23.42 -7.60 -36.26
N ARG A 115 -24.36 -6.67 -36.47
CA ARG A 115 -24.75 -5.65 -35.49
C ARG A 115 -25.31 -6.35 -34.25
N GLY A 116 -24.44 -6.69 -33.30
CA GLY A 116 -24.84 -6.84 -31.90
C GLY A 116 -25.23 -5.47 -31.38
N SER A 117 -26.36 -5.39 -30.68
CA SER A 117 -26.84 -4.17 -30.04
C SER A 117 -25.80 -3.61 -29.08
N ASP A 118 -25.37 -2.36 -29.31
CA ASP A 118 -24.65 -1.56 -28.33
C ASP A 118 -25.54 -1.38 -27.09
N THR A 119 -25.42 -2.25 -26.09
CA THR A 119 -25.94 -1.97 -24.75
C THR A 119 -24.99 -0.98 -24.09
N SER A 120 -25.49 0.25 -23.97
CA SER A 120 -24.80 1.36 -23.30
C SER A 120 -24.54 1.00 -21.84
N MET A 121 -23.39 1.42 -21.31
CA MET A 121 -23.07 1.45 -19.88
C MET A 121 -24.22 2.05 -19.03
N GLU A 122 -25.04 2.92 -19.62
CA GLU A 122 -26.24 3.51 -19.02
C GLU A 122 -27.32 2.47 -18.66
N THR A 123 -27.51 1.42 -19.48
CA THR A 123 -28.54 0.40 -19.24
C THR A 123 -28.18 -0.50 -18.06
N TRP A 124 -26.88 -0.81 -17.90
CA TRP A 124 -26.36 -1.53 -16.75
C TRP A 124 -26.60 -0.78 -15.43
N ILE A 125 -26.48 0.55 -15.46
CA ILE A 125 -26.47 1.40 -14.27
C ILE A 125 -27.89 1.74 -13.80
N GLN A 126 -28.83 1.86 -14.73
CA GLN A 126 -30.25 2.06 -14.38
C GLN A 126 -30.83 0.90 -13.56
N ASN A 127 -30.19 -0.28 -13.60
CA ASN A 127 -30.62 -1.48 -12.88
C ASN A 127 -29.96 -1.64 -11.49
N LEU A 128 -29.02 -0.77 -11.10
CA LEU A 128 -28.44 -0.76 -9.75
C LEU A 128 -29.37 0.01 -8.81
N THR A 129 -29.88 -0.63 -7.75
CA THR A 129 -30.62 0.12 -6.73
C THR A 129 -29.65 0.83 -5.80
N TYR A 130 -30.13 1.92 -5.20
CA TYR A 130 -29.37 2.69 -4.21
C TYR A 130 -28.88 1.81 -3.04
N ASP A 131 -29.69 0.84 -2.61
CA ASP A 131 -29.38 -0.06 -1.50
C ASP A 131 -28.25 -1.05 -1.85
N ASP A 132 -28.14 -1.44 -3.12
CA ASP A 132 -27.04 -2.28 -3.60
C ASP A 132 -25.70 -1.53 -3.52
N ILE A 133 -25.71 -0.23 -3.86
CA ILE A 133 -24.51 0.61 -3.78
C ILE A 133 -24.17 0.91 -2.32
N ALA A 134 -25.15 1.21 -1.47
CA ALA A 134 -24.93 1.49 -0.05
C ALA A 134 -24.42 0.24 0.72
N SER A 135 -24.91 -0.95 0.41
CA SER A 135 -24.50 -2.21 1.06
C SER A 135 -23.06 -2.61 0.73
N LEU A 136 -22.62 -2.42 -0.52
CA LEU A 136 -21.23 -2.65 -0.94
C LEU A 136 -20.20 -1.80 -0.16
N PHE A 137 -20.61 -0.61 0.30
CA PHE A 137 -19.74 0.29 1.06
C PHE A 137 -19.84 0.07 2.58
N THR A 138 -21.04 -0.21 3.10
CA THR A 138 -21.25 -0.48 4.54
C THR A 138 -20.47 -1.72 4.99
N ALA A 139 -20.33 -2.74 4.14
CA ALA A 139 -19.54 -3.95 4.40
C ALA A 139 -18.01 -3.69 4.52
N ARG A 140 -17.50 -2.57 3.96
CA ARG A 140 -16.07 -2.23 3.99
C ARG A 140 -15.74 -1.18 5.05
N THR A 141 -16.66 -0.25 5.35
CA THR A 141 -16.49 0.76 6.42
C THR A 141 -16.91 0.26 7.79
N SER A 142 -17.78 -0.76 7.85
CA SER A 142 -18.10 -1.48 9.08
C SER A 142 -17.80 -2.97 8.89
N LYS A 143 -16.78 -3.50 9.59
CA LYS A 143 -16.65 -4.94 9.72
C LYS A 143 -17.81 -5.44 10.61
N PRO A 144 -18.52 -6.50 10.23
CA PRO A 144 -19.58 -7.06 11.08
C PRO A 144 -18.99 -7.50 12.42
N LYS A 145 -19.58 -7.01 13.52
CA LYS A 145 -19.32 -7.55 14.86
C LYS A 145 -19.86 -8.99 14.89
N PRO A 146 -19.07 -9.99 15.32
CA PRO A 146 -19.65 -11.28 15.64
C PRO A 146 -20.58 -11.12 16.83
N VAL A 147 -21.87 -11.41 16.63
CA VAL A 147 -22.82 -11.64 17.71
C VAL A 147 -22.49 -13.01 18.28
N LEU A 148 -21.82 -13.04 19.43
CA LEU A 148 -21.57 -14.27 20.19
C LEU A 148 -22.52 -14.29 21.39
N GLY A 149 -23.33 -15.34 21.40
CA GLY A 149 -24.40 -15.59 22.34
C GLY A 149 -23.92 -15.80 23.78
N ASN A 150 -24.86 -15.53 24.68
CA ASN A 150 -24.75 -15.73 26.13
C ASN A 150 -24.44 -17.19 26.50
N ALA A 151 -23.45 -17.39 27.37
CA ALA A 151 -23.39 -18.56 28.25
C ALA A 151 -22.54 -18.31 29.51
N LEU A 152 -23.20 -18.46 30.67
CA LEU A 152 -22.70 -18.88 32.01
C LEU A 152 -21.73 -17.96 32.77
N GLN A 153 -22.16 -17.24 33.82
CA GLN A 153 -22.45 -17.64 35.23
C GLN A 153 -21.28 -18.22 36.03
N LEU A 154 -20.81 -17.38 36.98
CA LEU A 154 -20.54 -17.62 38.40
C LEU A 154 -19.65 -18.81 38.83
N SER A 155 -18.50 -18.46 39.43
CA SER A 155 -18.19 -18.90 40.80
C SER A 155 -17.22 -17.94 41.49
N GLN A 156 -17.67 -17.36 42.60
CA GLN A 156 -16.87 -16.66 43.59
C GLN A 156 -16.20 -17.70 44.51
N THR A 157 -14.96 -17.46 44.91
CA THR A 157 -14.40 -18.00 46.16
C THR A 157 -13.55 -16.95 46.85
N THR A 158 -13.92 -16.71 48.10
CA THR A 158 -13.44 -15.79 49.12
C THR A 158 -12.16 -16.27 49.86
N ASP A 159 -11.21 -15.34 50.01
CA ASP A 159 -10.50 -14.94 51.26
C ASP A 159 -9.41 -15.83 51.90
N PRO A 160 -8.56 -15.33 52.86
CA PRO A 160 -8.10 -13.95 53.13
C PRO A 160 -6.60 -13.81 53.56
N ASN A 161 -6.19 -12.54 53.80
CA ASN A 161 -5.33 -12.04 54.90
C ASN A 161 -3.80 -11.78 54.67
N PRO A 162 -3.10 -10.98 55.51
CA PRO A 162 -2.68 -9.61 55.14
C PRO A 162 -1.20 -9.27 55.51
N ALA A 163 -0.64 -8.20 54.94
CA ALA A 163 0.50 -7.50 55.58
C ALA A 163 0.70 -6.06 55.07
N ALA A 164 0.47 -5.12 56.00
CA ALA A 164 1.02 -3.78 56.25
C ALA A 164 1.38 -2.77 55.12
N PRO A 165 1.13 -1.46 55.34
CA PRO A 165 1.20 -0.43 54.31
C PRO A 165 2.55 0.31 54.28
N LEU A 166 3.06 0.61 53.08
CA LEU A 166 4.07 1.65 52.88
C LEU A 166 3.44 2.88 52.24
N ARG A 167 3.79 4.04 52.82
CA ARG A 167 3.24 5.38 52.56
C ARG A 167 3.37 5.80 51.08
N PRO A 168 2.38 6.52 50.52
CA PRO A 168 2.53 7.09 49.18
C PRO A 168 3.42 8.35 49.22
N PHE A 169 4.41 8.41 48.34
CA PHE A 169 5.07 9.65 47.96
C PHE A 169 4.09 10.49 47.14
N ASN A 170 3.66 11.60 47.72
CA ASN A 170 2.79 12.57 47.09
C ASN A 170 3.66 13.48 46.20
N VAL A 171 3.71 13.20 44.90
CA VAL A 171 4.27 14.10 43.89
C VAL A 171 3.11 14.68 43.08
N SER A 172 2.51 15.72 43.62
CA SER A 172 1.53 16.55 42.93
C SER A 172 2.26 17.47 41.94
N GLY A 173 2.44 16.98 40.72
CA GLY A 173 2.72 17.81 39.55
C GLY A 173 1.55 17.71 38.56
N PRO A 174 1.23 18.75 37.78
CA PRO A 174 0.18 18.69 36.78
C PRO A 174 0.55 17.62 35.74
N SER A 175 -0.11 16.46 35.86
CA SER A 175 -0.01 15.36 34.89
C SER A 175 -0.61 15.86 33.58
N ALA A 176 0.26 16.28 32.66
CA ALA A 176 -0.11 16.43 31.27
C ALA A 176 -0.61 15.04 30.82
N LYS A 177 -1.94 14.89 30.68
CA LYS A 177 -2.55 13.70 30.09
C LYS A 177 -1.81 13.44 28.79
N ALA A 178 -1.08 12.32 28.73
CA ALA A 178 -0.45 11.88 27.50
C ALA A 178 -1.53 11.91 26.42
N PRO A 179 -1.25 12.49 25.23
CA PRO A 179 -2.24 12.59 24.18
C PRO A 179 -2.78 11.19 23.91
N GLU A 180 -4.08 11.04 24.07
CA GLU A 180 -4.80 9.83 23.75
C GLU A 180 -4.70 9.65 22.24
N LEU A 181 -3.67 8.92 21.80
CA LEU A 181 -3.44 8.62 20.40
C LEU A 181 -4.66 7.83 19.93
N SER A 182 -5.52 8.48 19.14
CA SER A 182 -6.61 7.78 18.45
C SER A 182 -5.99 6.69 17.59
N LEU A 183 -6.24 5.44 17.98
CA LEU A 183 -5.82 4.23 17.28
C LEU A 183 -6.77 3.90 16.11
N GLU A 184 -7.76 4.75 15.85
CA GLU A 184 -8.71 4.59 14.76
C GLU A 184 -7.98 4.69 13.41
N GLY A 185 -7.84 3.56 12.73
CA GLY A 185 -7.23 3.47 11.40
C GLY A 185 -5.90 2.72 11.33
N LEU A 186 -5.31 2.30 12.46
CA LEU A 186 -4.14 1.42 12.42
C LEU A 186 -4.59 -0.01 12.07
N ASP A 187 -4.12 -0.54 10.94
CA ASP A 187 -4.35 -1.95 10.60
C ASP A 187 -3.55 -2.84 11.56
N MET A 188 -4.24 -3.36 12.58
CA MET A 188 -3.67 -4.21 13.62
C MET A 188 -2.90 -5.40 13.04
N LYS A 189 -3.35 -5.96 11.91
CA LYS A 189 -2.66 -7.06 11.22
C LYS A 189 -1.27 -6.63 10.75
N THR A 190 -1.16 -5.44 10.17
CA THR A 190 0.12 -4.85 9.75
C THR A 190 1.03 -4.59 10.96
N CYS A 191 0.50 -4.06 12.07
CA CYS A 191 1.27 -3.83 13.29
C CYS A 191 1.83 -5.13 13.89
N ILE A 192 1.01 -6.18 13.98
CA ILE A 192 1.42 -7.51 14.46
C ILE A 192 2.51 -8.07 13.52
N ALA A 193 2.31 -7.99 12.20
CA ALA A 193 3.29 -8.48 11.23
C ALA A 193 4.64 -7.75 11.36
N ASP A 194 4.64 -6.43 11.52
CA ASP A 194 5.86 -5.64 11.70
C ASP A 194 6.55 -5.91 13.04
N PHE A 195 5.77 -6.13 14.10
CA PHE A 195 6.29 -6.55 15.39
C PHE A 195 7.05 -7.88 15.29
N VAL A 196 6.46 -8.90 14.66
CA VAL A 196 7.13 -10.21 14.45
C VAL A 196 8.37 -10.06 13.57
N ARG A 197 8.34 -9.23 12.52
CA ARG A 197 9.52 -8.96 11.68
C ARG A 197 10.65 -8.31 12.48
N ARG A 198 10.34 -7.39 13.39
CA ARG A 198 11.33 -6.75 14.28
C ARG A 198 11.94 -7.77 15.24
N LEU A 199 11.12 -8.59 15.88
CA LEU A 199 11.57 -9.66 16.76
C LEU A 199 12.54 -10.62 16.06
N LEU A 200 12.21 -11.04 14.84
CA LEU A 200 13.09 -11.92 14.05
C LEU A 200 14.42 -11.26 13.70
N ARG A 201 14.42 -9.97 13.36
CA ARG A 201 15.66 -9.22 13.07
C ARG A 201 16.57 -9.14 14.28
N GLU A 202 15.99 -8.90 15.46
CA GLU A 202 16.71 -8.88 16.74
C GLU A 202 17.27 -10.28 17.05
N ALA A 203 16.44 -11.32 17.01
CA ALA A 203 16.84 -12.68 17.35
C ALA A 203 17.91 -13.26 16.43
N LEU A 204 17.85 -12.98 15.12
CA LEU A 204 18.83 -13.46 14.13
C LEU A 204 20.02 -12.50 13.97
N HIS A 205 19.97 -11.32 14.61
CA HIS A 205 20.95 -10.24 14.50
C HIS A 205 21.20 -9.81 13.05
N ILE A 206 20.12 -9.47 12.34
CA ILE A 206 20.14 -9.02 10.95
C ILE A 206 19.40 -7.70 10.77
N ASN A 207 19.94 -6.82 9.93
CA ASN A 207 19.32 -5.52 9.64
C ASN A 207 18.06 -5.66 8.77
N ASN A 208 18.09 -6.61 7.84
CA ASN A 208 17.02 -6.89 6.91
C ASN A 208 16.72 -8.39 6.90
N LEU A 209 15.44 -8.77 6.93
CA LEU A 209 15.03 -10.18 6.83
C LEU A 209 15.49 -10.82 5.52
N LYS A 210 15.70 -10.02 4.46
CA LYS A 210 16.26 -10.49 3.19
C LYS A 210 17.72 -10.95 3.30
N ASP A 211 18.42 -10.64 4.39
CA ASP A 211 19.79 -11.11 4.62
C ASP A 211 19.83 -12.36 5.52
N ALA A 212 18.67 -12.83 6.01
CA ALA A 212 18.59 -13.99 6.89
C ALA A 212 19.17 -15.26 6.26
N TRP A 213 19.01 -15.43 4.94
CA TRP A 213 19.50 -16.60 4.23
C TRP A 213 21.02 -16.62 4.00
N LYS A 214 21.70 -15.47 4.20
CA LYS A 214 23.16 -15.36 4.16
C LYS A 214 23.80 -15.83 5.47
N GLN A 215 23.00 -16.04 6.53
CA GLN A 215 23.51 -16.48 7.81
C GLN A 215 23.99 -17.95 7.71
N PRO A 216 25.10 -18.30 8.37
CA PRO A 216 25.53 -19.69 8.44
C PRO A 216 24.48 -20.54 9.16
N SER A 217 24.42 -21.83 8.81
CA SER A 217 23.62 -22.81 9.55
C SER A 217 24.05 -22.88 11.02
N CYS A 218 23.15 -23.33 11.88
CA CYS A 218 23.53 -23.82 13.21
C CYS A 218 24.65 -24.87 13.08
N SER A 219 25.68 -24.78 13.95
CA SER A 219 26.84 -25.67 13.86
C SER A 219 26.46 -27.11 14.20
N GLN A 220 27.17 -28.07 13.61
CA GLN A 220 26.91 -29.48 13.87
C GLN A 220 27.20 -29.85 15.33
N GLU A 221 28.18 -29.22 16.00
CA GLU A 221 28.41 -29.49 17.43
C GLU A 221 27.21 -29.03 18.27
N ARG A 222 26.64 -27.85 18.00
CA ARG A 222 25.47 -27.37 18.74
C ARG A 222 24.25 -28.25 18.48
N LEU A 223 24.02 -28.66 17.22
CA LEU A 223 22.94 -29.60 16.89
C LEU A 223 23.16 -30.98 17.54
N ALA A 224 24.39 -31.46 17.65
CA ALA A 224 24.71 -32.71 18.35
C ALA A 224 24.48 -32.59 19.86
N ALA A 225 24.91 -31.50 20.49
CA ALA A 225 24.65 -31.21 21.90
C ALA A 225 23.14 -31.11 22.18
N TYR A 226 22.39 -30.43 21.32
CA TYR A 226 20.94 -30.32 21.42
C TYR A 226 20.22 -31.68 21.34
N ARG A 227 20.73 -32.63 20.54
CA ARG A 227 20.18 -34.00 20.52
C ARG A 227 20.45 -34.79 21.80
N GLN A 228 21.51 -34.44 22.54
CA GLN A 228 21.83 -35.05 23.83
C GLN A 228 20.98 -34.46 24.96
N ASP A 229 20.82 -33.13 24.97
CA ASP A 229 20.02 -32.41 25.96
C ASP A 229 19.31 -31.21 25.31
N THR A 230 18.02 -31.35 25.03
CA THR A 230 17.22 -30.32 24.37
C THR A 230 16.98 -29.10 25.25
N VAL A 231 17.05 -29.26 26.57
CA VAL A 231 16.77 -28.18 27.54
C VAL A 231 18.01 -27.34 27.74
N ALA A 232 19.16 -27.97 28.03
CA ALA A 232 20.40 -27.26 28.29
C ALA A 232 21.05 -26.70 27.02
N ALA A 233 21.01 -27.45 25.91
CA ALA A 233 21.62 -27.03 24.65
C ALA A 233 20.61 -26.46 23.63
N GLY A 234 19.38 -26.21 24.05
CA GLY A 234 18.32 -25.58 23.25
C GLY A 234 18.66 -24.20 22.69
N PRO A 235 17.85 -23.68 21.76
CA PRO A 235 17.99 -22.31 21.30
C PRO A 235 17.76 -21.33 22.45
N ASN A 236 18.65 -20.34 22.59
CA ASN A 236 18.58 -19.33 23.63
C ASN A 236 18.80 -17.95 23.04
N LEU A 237 17.94 -16.99 23.40
CA LEU A 237 18.02 -15.60 22.95
C LEU A 237 19.10 -14.78 23.69
N THR A 238 19.62 -15.27 24.82
CA THR A 238 20.64 -14.55 25.61
C THR A 238 22.07 -14.89 25.23
N GLU A 239 22.30 -16.03 24.58
CA GLU A 239 23.64 -16.54 24.21
C GLU A 239 24.19 -15.94 22.90
N GLY A 240 23.50 -14.95 22.34
CA GLY A 240 23.87 -14.30 21.08
C GLY A 240 22.85 -14.55 19.98
N PRO A 241 23.25 -14.41 18.70
CA PRO A 241 22.33 -14.51 17.59
C PRO A 241 21.90 -15.96 17.34
N ILE A 242 20.59 -16.18 17.23
CA ILE A 242 20.03 -17.47 16.89
C ILE A 242 20.41 -17.83 15.44
N ARG A 243 20.87 -19.08 15.23
CA ARG A 243 21.13 -19.66 13.92
C ARG A 243 20.06 -20.70 13.61
N LEU A 244 19.50 -20.65 12.41
CA LEU A 244 18.56 -21.67 11.95
C LEU A 244 19.33 -22.90 11.49
N ASP A 245 18.75 -24.09 11.67
CA ASP A 245 19.28 -25.31 11.06
C ASP A 245 18.91 -25.31 9.58
N THR A 246 19.90 -24.99 8.75
CA THR A 246 19.79 -24.99 7.30
C THR A 246 20.68 -26.08 6.72
N SER A 247 21.02 -27.13 7.49
CA SER A 247 21.92 -28.20 7.04
C SER A 247 21.22 -29.24 6.15
N ALA A 248 19.92 -29.46 6.35
CA ALA A 248 19.18 -30.52 5.65
C ALA A 248 19.10 -30.32 4.13
N GLY A 249 19.11 -31.41 3.34
CA GLY A 249 19.10 -31.35 1.87
C GLY A 249 17.82 -30.75 1.26
N THR A 250 16.67 -30.95 1.92
CA THR A 250 15.35 -30.54 1.41
C THR A 250 14.71 -29.48 2.31
N LEU A 251 13.88 -28.61 1.72
CA LEU A 251 13.11 -27.61 2.48
C LEU A 251 12.19 -28.26 3.52
N LEU A 252 11.62 -29.43 3.21
CA LEU A 252 10.76 -30.16 4.14
C LEU A 252 11.53 -30.53 5.41
N HIS A 253 12.72 -31.11 5.28
CA HIS A 253 13.55 -31.46 6.44
C HIS A 253 14.05 -30.23 7.21
N MET A 254 14.31 -29.11 6.54
CA MET A 254 14.62 -27.85 7.25
C MET A 254 13.45 -27.38 8.11
N LYS A 255 12.22 -27.38 7.57
CA LYS A 255 11.02 -26.92 8.28
C LYS A 255 10.71 -27.78 9.51
N TRP A 256 10.92 -29.09 9.39
CA TRP A 256 10.65 -30.06 10.45
C TRP A 256 11.88 -30.41 11.29
N SER A 257 12.98 -29.66 11.17
CA SER A 257 14.11 -29.82 12.07
C SER A 257 13.66 -29.49 13.50
N PRO A 258 13.86 -30.39 14.50
CA PRO A 258 13.46 -30.13 15.88
C PRO A 258 14.04 -28.81 16.42
N TRP A 259 15.29 -28.48 16.04
CA TRP A 259 15.92 -27.21 16.37
C TRP A 259 15.11 -25.99 15.88
N ASN A 260 14.66 -26.02 14.62
CA ASN A 260 13.89 -24.91 14.05
C ASN A 260 12.50 -24.78 14.67
N LEU A 261 11.85 -25.91 15.05
CA LEU A 261 10.58 -25.90 15.76
C LEU A 261 10.70 -25.29 17.16
N ASP A 262 11.79 -25.60 17.88
CA ASP A 262 12.07 -24.98 19.18
C ASP A 262 12.39 -23.49 19.05
N VAL A 263 13.12 -23.08 18.00
CA VAL A 263 13.34 -21.66 17.69
C VAL A 263 12.01 -20.94 17.46
N ILE A 264 11.09 -21.54 16.70
CA ILE A 264 9.75 -20.96 16.46
C ILE A 264 8.99 -20.82 17.79
N SER A 265 8.97 -21.84 18.62
CA SER A 265 8.29 -21.84 19.92
C SER A 265 8.90 -20.81 20.88
N LEU A 266 10.23 -20.68 20.90
CA LEU A 266 10.95 -19.66 21.66
C LEU A 266 10.58 -18.24 21.21
N LEU A 267 10.58 -18.00 19.91
CA LEU A 267 10.19 -16.72 19.33
C LEU A 267 8.72 -16.38 19.62
N ALA A 268 7.82 -17.35 19.52
CA ALA A 268 6.40 -17.15 19.81
C ALA A 268 6.16 -16.76 21.28
N ARG A 269 6.85 -17.43 22.22
CA ARG A 269 6.81 -17.07 23.65
C ARG A 269 7.34 -15.64 23.88
N LYS A 270 8.48 -15.29 23.28
CA LYS A 270 9.03 -13.93 23.38
C LYS A 270 8.08 -12.90 22.75
N ALA A 271 7.48 -13.21 21.60
CA ALA A 271 6.52 -12.34 20.93
C ALA A 271 5.33 -12.02 21.84
N ARG A 272 4.76 -13.04 22.49
CA ARG A 272 3.67 -12.86 23.47
C ARG A 272 4.07 -11.94 24.62
N CYS A 273 5.19 -12.24 25.30
CA CYS A 273 5.69 -11.42 26.42
C CYS A 273 6.01 -9.97 26.02
N ASP A 274 6.61 -9.76 24.84
CA ASP A 274 6.98 -8.44 24.37
C ASP A 274 5.74 -7.65 23.86
N ALA A 275 4.71 -8.34 23.38
CA ALA A 275 3.47 -7.71 22.90
C ALA A 275 2.64 -7.13 24.05
N GLU A 276 2.61 -7.80 25.21
CA GLU A 276 1.99 -7.29 26.45
C GLU A 276 2.62 -5.95 26.89
N ARG A 277 3.91 -5.76 26.61
CA ARG A 277 4.66 -4.54 26.94
C ARG A 277 4.61 -3.49 25.83
N HIS A 278 4.15 -3.85 24.64
CA HIS A 278 4.19 -2.98 23.47
C HIS A 278 3.07 -1.95 23.50
N LEU A 279 3.41 -0.66 23.33
CA LEU A 279 2.49 0.48 23.51
C LEU A 279 1.18 0.34 22.73
N ILE A 280 1.25 -0.15 21.49
CA ILE A 280 0.10 -0.29 20.60
C ILE A 280 -0.63 -1.63 20.83
N LEU A 281 0.11 -2.71 21.03
CA LEU A 281 -0.47 -4.06 21.04
C LEU A 281 -1.15 -4.38 22.38
N ARG A 282 -0.68 -3.78 23.49
CA ARG A 282 -1.32 -3.93 24.81
C ARG A 282 -2.78 -3.47 24.85
N HIS A 283 -3.21 -2.64 23.90
CA HIS A 283 -4.60 -2.19 23.78
C HIS A 283 -5.43 -3.07 22.85
N CYS A 284 -4.82 -4.08 22.21
CA CYS A 284 -5.52 -5.08 21.42
C CYS A 284 -6.24 -6.05 22.37
N LYS A 285 -7.58 -6.02 22.36
CA LYS A 285 -8.43 -6.91 23.18
C LYS A 285 -8.27 -8.40 22.83
N GLU A 286 -7.70 -8.70 21.67
CA GLU A 286 -7.58 -10.05 21.11
C GLU A 286 -6.15 -10.58 21.20
N LEU A 287 -5.29 -10.02 22.08
CA LEU A 287 -3.89 -10.41 22.17
C LEU A 287 -3.70 -11.93 22.40
N ASP A 288 -4.56 -12.51 23.25
CA ASP A 288 -4.56 -13.94 23.58
C ASP A 288 -5.04 -14.83 22.44
N VAL A 289 -5.79 -14.27 21.48
CA VAL A 289 -6.33 -14.97 20.31
C VAL A 289 -5.30 -15.01 19.17
N ILE A 290 -4.24 -14.20 19.24
CA ILE A 290 -3.21 -14.17 18.21
C ILE A 290 -2.41 -15.48 18.23
N ASP A 291 -2.41 -16.19 17.10
CA ASP A 291 -1.55 -17.34 16.86
C ASP A 291 -0.10 -16.88 16.61
N TRP A 292 0.60 -16.53 17.68
CA TRP A 292 2.01 -16.11 17.66
C TRP A 292 2.92 -17.19 17.06
N GLU A 293 2.62 -18.45 17.32
CA GLU A 293 3.42 -19.57 16.81
C GLU A 293 3.27 -19.71 15.30
N GLY A 294 2.03 -19.68 14.78
CA GLY A 294 1.77 -19.66 13.34
C GLY A 294 2.44 -18.49 12.63
N LEU A 295 2.35 -17.29 13.19
CA LEU A 295 3.00 -16.09 12.62
C LEU A 295 4.53 -16.22 12.57
N CYS A 296 5.15 -16.71 13.65
CA CYS A 296 6.59 -16.96 13.68
C CYS A 296 6.98 -18.09 12.73
N ARG A 297 6.23 -19.19 12.71
CA ARG A 297 6.42 -20.36 11.84
C ARG A 297 6.40 -19.96 10.37
N ASP A 298 5.40 -19.22 9.91
CA ASP A 298 5.28 -18.77 8.53
C ASP A 298 6.49 -17.93 8.08
N ARG A 299 6.98 -17.07 8.98
CA ARG A 299 8.15 -16.23 8.70
C ARG A 299 9.45 -17.02 8.68
N VAL A 300 9.67 -17.89 9.66
CA VAL A 300 10.85 -18.78 9.68
C VAL A 300 10.83 -19.70 8.46
N HIS A 301 9.69 -20.28 8.11
CA HIS A 301 9.53 -21.11 6.91
C HIS A 301 9.82 -20.35 5.61
N THR A 302 9.46 -19.05 5.54
CA THR A 302 9.84 -18.19 4.41
C THR A 302 11.35 -18.06 4.32
N ILE A 303 12.01 -17.76 5.45
CA ILE A 303 13.48 -17.66 5.54
C ILE A 303 14.15 -18.98 5.12
N LEU A 304 13.70 -20.13 5.65
CA LEU A 304 14.23 -21.43 5.26
C LEU A 304 14.03 -21.72 3.76
N GLY A 305 12.91 -21.27 3.19
CA GLY A 305 12.67 -21.31 1.75
C GLY A 305 13.68 -20.48 0.96
N ASP A 306 14.05 -19.30 1.46
CA ASP A 306 15.10 -18.47 0.89
C ASP A 306 16.49 -19.10 1.03
N CYS A 307 16.81 -19.69 2.19
CA CYS A 307 18.05 -20.45 2.41
C CYS A 307 18.17 -21.60 1.41
N HIS A 308 17.11 -22.37 1.22
CA HIS A 308 17.09 -23.48 0.27
C HIS A 308 17.25 -22.99 -1.18
N ARG A 309 16.54 -21.92 -1.58
CA ARG A 309 16.68 -21.31 -2.91
C ARG A 309 18.05 -20.67 -3.14
N GLY A 310 18.74 -20.23 -2.09
CA GLY A 310 20.07 -19.64 -2.15
C GLY A 310 21.20 -20.64 -2.33
N ARG A 311 20.92 -21.95 -2.27
CA ARG A 311 21.92 -22.97 -2.55
C ARG A 311 22.21 -23.11 -4.05
N PRO A 312 23.42 -23.55 -4.42
CA PRO A 312 23.70 -24.07 -5.76
C PRO A 312 22.71 -25.14 -6.19
N ARG A 313 22.19 -25.03 -7.41
CA ARG A 313 21.23 -25.96 -8.03
C ARG A 313 21.93 -27.12 -8.73
N SER A 314 23.18 -26.92 -9.12
CA SER A 314 24.04 -27.91 -9.78
C SER A 314 25.44 -27.85 -9.18
N GLU A 315 26.20 -28.91 -9.37
CA GLU A 315 27.62 -28.99 -8.99
C GLU A 315 28.47 -27.92 -9.70
N THR A 316 27.98 -27.39 -10.83
CA THR A 316 28.63 -26.36 -11.63
C THR A 316 28.29 -24.93 -11.21
N GLU A 317 27.21 -24.70 -10.44
CA GLU A 317 26.84 -23.36 -9.97
C GLU A 317 27.70 -23.02 -8.74
N SER A 318 28.53 -21.98 -8.85
CA SER A 318 29.30 -21.52 -7.68
C SER A 318 28.38 -20.88 -6.63
N PRO A 319 28.77 -20.87 -5.35
CA PRO A 319 28.01 -20.18 -4.29
C PRO A 319 27.75 -18.70 -4.62
N GLU A 320 28.68 -18.01 -5.28
CA GLU A 320 28.56 -16.61 -5.69
C GLU A 320 27.48 -16.42 -6.77
N LEU A 321 27.38 -17.35 -7.73
CA LEU A 321 26.33 -17.32 -8.75
C LEU A 321 24.95 -17.58 -8.14
N ALA A 322 24.84 -18.53 -7.20
CA ALA A 322 23.62 -18.77 -6.47
C ALA A 322 23.21 -17.53 -5.64
N GLN A 323 24.20 -16.83 -5.07
CA GLN A 323 24.01 -15.59 -4.35
C GLN A 323 23.47 -14.48 -5.25
N GLN A 324 24.11 -14.24 -6.40
CA GLN A 324 23.69 -13.25 -7.39
C GLN A 324 22.27 -13.51 -7.89
N ARG A 325 21.91 -14.77 -8.12
CA ARG A 325 20.55 -15.17 -8.53
C ARG A 325 19.50 -14.79 -7.49
N MET A 326 19.79 -14.99 -6.20
CA MET A 326 18.89 -14.58 -5.12
C MET A 326 18.76 -13.06 -5.04
N ASP A 327 19.86 -12.33 -5.14
CA ASP A 327 19.84 -10.86 -5.08
C ASP A 327 19.03 -10.26 -6.24
N LEU A 328 19.18 -10.78 -7.46
CA LEU A 328 18.35 -10.41 -8.62
C LEU A 328 16.87 -10.72 -8.38
N SER A 329 16.55 -11.86 -7.75
CA SER A 329 15.18 -12.22 -7.39
C SER A 329 14.57 -11.24 -6.38
N TYR A 330 15.32 -10.85 -5.35
CA TYR A 330 14.88 -9.87 -4.36
C TYR A 330 14.72 -8.47 -4.95
N ALA A 331 15.61 -8.05 -5.84
CA ALA A 331 15.50 -6.77 -6.55
C ALA A 331 14.23 -6.75 -7.42
N LYS A 332 14.00 -7.81 -8.20
CA LYS A 332 12.77 -7.97 -8.99
C LYS A 332 11.51 -7.93 -8.12
N ASN A 333 11.47 -8.68 -7.03
CA ASN A 333 10.33 -8.70 -6.12
C ASN A 333 10.11 -7.36 -5.40
N ALA A 334 11.20 -6.65 -5.07
CA ALA A 334 11.13 -5.30 -4.52
C ALA A 334 10.48 -4.32 -5.51
N LEU A 335 10.88 -4.39 -6.79
CA LEU A 335 10.26 -3.58 -7.85
C LEU A 335 8.77 -3.91 -8.02
N LEU A 336 8.42 -5.20 -8.12
CA LEU A 336 7.03 -5.63 -8.28
C LEU A 336 6.14 -5.23 -7.09
N SER A 337 6.64 -5.39 -5.86
CA SER A 337 5.91 -4.98 -4.65
C SER A 337 5.79 -3.46 -4.53
N SER A 338 6.78 -2.69 -4.97
CA SER A 338 6.70 -1.24 -5.07
C SER A 338 5.60 -0.82 -6.05
N LYS A 339 5.60 -1.40 -7.27
CA LYS A 339 4.55 -1.16 -8.28
C LYS A 339 3.17 -1.50 -7.73
N ARG A 340 3.00 -2.66 -7.08
CA ARG A 340 1.73 -3.05 -6.45
C ARG A 340 1.28 -2.06 -5.39
N ARG A 341 2.18 -1.60 -4.52
CA ARG A 341 1.84 -0.61 -3.47
C ARG A 341 1.37 0.71 -4.06
N ILE A 342 2.03 1.18 -5.13
CA ILE A 342 1.60 2.38 -5.86
C ILE A 342 0.19 2.21 -6.41
N ARG A 343 -0.13 1.03 -6.97
CA ARG A 343 -1.48 0.72 -7.44
C ARG A 343 -2.52 0.68 -6.34
N ALA A 344 -2.23 -0.01 -5.25
CA ALA A 344 -3.09 -0.05 -4.06
C ALA A 344 -3.40 1.35 -3.55
N TRP A 345 -2.37 2.18 -3.40
CA TRP A 345 -2.52 3.57 -2.99
C TRP A 345 -3.41 4.38 -3.96
N LYS A 346 -3.22 4.24 -5.29
CA LYS A 346 -4.08 4.94 -6.27
C LYS A 346 -5.52 4.48 -6.17
N TYR A 347 -5.74 3.18 -6.03
CA TYR A 347 -7.07 2.61 -5.86
C TYR A 347 -7.76 3.21 -4.63
N ASP A 348 -7.08 3.20 -3.48
CA ASP A 348 -7.63 3.74 -2.23
C ASP A 348 -7.91 5.25 -2.34
N VAL A 349 -7.00 6.02 -2.94
CA VAL A 349 -7.19 7.46 -3.18
C VAL A 349 -8.41 7.71 -4.06
N ARG A 350 -8.57 6.97 -5.16
CA ARG A 350 -9.71 7.12 -6.07
C ARG A 350 -11.03 6.72 -5.41
N CYS A 351 -11.02 5.64 -4.62
CA CYS A 351 -12.19 5.25 -3.83
C CYS A 351 -12.59 6.34 -2.85
N SER A 352 -11.61 6.95 -2.15
CA SER A 352 -11.85 8.05 -1.23
C SER A 352 -12.39 9.29 -1.93
N ILE A 353 -11.89 9.63 -3.13
CA ILE A 353 -12.41 10.73 -3.93
C ILE A 353 -13.86 10.46 -4.33
N ALA A 354 -14.12 9.30 -4.94
CA ALA A 354 -15.45 8.96 -5.42
C ALA A 354 -16.48 8.93 -4.29
N ALA A 355 -16.13 8.35 -3.14
CA ALA A 355 -16.99 8.33 -1.97
C ALA A 355 -17.23 9.73 -1.39
N GLY A 356 -16.20 10.58 -1.29
CA GLY A 356 -16.36 11.95 -0.79
C GLY A 356 -17.23 12.81 -1.70
N MET A 357 -17.09 12.65 -3.02
CA MET A 357 -17.94 13.34 -3.99
C MET A 357 -19.37 12.83 -3.98
N LEU A 358 -19.57 11.50 -3.85
CA LEU A 358 -20.89 10.90 -3.71
C LEU A 358 -21.62 11.44 -2.48
N GLN A 359 -20.96 11.47 -1.32
CA GLN A 359 -21.52 12.04 -0.09
C GLN A 359 -21.86 13.52 -0.24
N SER A 360 -20.99 14.28 -0.91
CA SER A 360 -21.21 15.71 -1.15
C SER A 360 -22.41 15.95 -2.07
N GLY A 361 -22.54 15.17 -3.14
CA GLY A 361 -23.70 15.20 -4.04
C GLY A 361 -25.00 14.85 -3.32
N GLN A 362 -24.99 13.83 -2.47
CA GLN A 362 -26.14 13.44 -1.66
C GLN A 362 -26.57 14.57 -0.71
N ALA A 363 -25.63 15.20 -0.02
CA ALA A 363 -25.92 16.33 0.86
C ALA A 363 -26.54 17.52 0.09
N LEU A 364 -26.03 17.84 -1.10
CA LEU A 364 -26.57 18.91 -1.96
C LEU A 364 -27.96 18.56 -2.52
N SER A 365 -28.20 17.28 -2.85
CA SER A 365 -29.51 16.83 -3.36
C SER A 365 -30.64 16.97 -2.35
N GLN A 366 -30.31 17.00 -1.05
CA GLN A 366 -31.25 17.25 0.05
C GLN A 366 -31.41 18.74 0.37
N GLY A 367 -30.68 19.62 -0.32
CA GLY A 367 -30.75 21.05 -0.15
C GLY A 367 -32.10 21.65 -0.55
N ARG A 368 -32.39 22.87 -0.07
CA ARG A 368 -33.67 23.55 -0.33
C ARG A 368 -33.80 24.14 -1.73
N ASN A 369 -32.69 24.24 -2.48
CA ASN A 369 -32.68 24.84 -3.81
C ASN A 369 -32.92 23.76 -4.89
N PRO A 370 -34.05 23.80 -5.62
CA PRO A 370 -34.43 22.74 -6.56
C PRO A 370 -33.48 22.63 -7.77
N ASP A 371 -32.91 23.74 -8.24
CA ASP A 371 -31.99 23.73 -9.39
C ASP A 371 -30.65 23.09 -9.02
N ILE A 372 -30.16 23.37 -7.81
CA ILE A 372 -28.97 22.72 -7.26
C ILE A 372 -29.26 21.23 -7.02
N ALA A 373 -30.44 20.89 -6.51
CA ALA A 373 -30.82 19.51 -6.24
C ALA A 373 -30.91 18.65 -7.52
N ALA A 374 -31.41 19.21 -8.63
CA ALA A 374 -31.47 18.50 -9.92
C ALA A 374 -30.07 18.16 -10.44
N ASN A 375 -29.16 19.14 -10.49
CA ASN A 375 -27.78 18.92 -10.92
C ASN A 375 -27.02 17.98 -9.95
N ALA A 376 -27.27 18.11 -8.64
CA ALA A 376 -26.67 17.24 -7.64
C ALA A 376 -27.11 15.77 -7.79
N LYS A 377 -28.32 15.52 -8.30
CA LYS A 377 -28.80 14.15 -8.58
C LYS A 377 -27.97 13.47 -9.68
N ASP A 378 -27.75 14.16 -10.79
CA ASP A 378 -26.96 13.62 -11.91
C ASP A 378 -25.50 13.38 -11.49
N GLN A 379 -24.92 14.32 -10.73
CA GLN A 379 -23.58 14.13 -10.15
C GLN A 379 -23.53 12.96 -9.17
N THR A 380 -24.55 12.82 -8.31
CA THR A 380 -24.65 11.70 -7.35
C THR A 380 -24.66 10.37 -8.09
N MET A 381 -25.43 10.26 -9.17
CA MET A 381 -25.45 9.05 -10.01
C MET A 381 -24.07 8.78 -10.60
N TRP A 382 -23.42 9.77 -11.23
CA TRP A 382 -22.09 9.61 -11.81
C TRP A 382 -21.04 9.15 -10.78
N TRP A 383 -21.04 9.73 -9.57
CA TRP A 383 -20.10 9.33 -8.51
C TRP A 383 -20.42 7.96 -7.92
N ALA A 384 -21.70 7.56 -7.91
CA ALA A 384 -22.10 6.20 -7.58
C ALA A 384 -21.58 5.19 -8.61
N GLU A 385 -21.65 5.52 -9.90
CA GLU A 385 -21.03 4.72 -10.97
C GLU A 385 -19.51 4.62 -10.81
N ALA A 386 -18.85 5.72 -10.44
CA ALA A 386 -17.40 5.73 -10.20
C ALA A 386 -17.00 4.80 -9.04
N CYS A 387 -17.79 4.83 -7.96
CA CYS A 387 -17.65 3.91 -6.85
C CYS A 387 -17.79 2.44 -7.28
N ALA A 388 -18.83 2.11 -8.06
CA ALA A 388 -19.05 0.76 -8.57
C ALA A 388 -17.92 0.30 -9.51
N ALA A 389 -17.53 1.14 -10.47
CA ALA A 389 -16.45 0.87 -11.40
C ALA A 389 -15.11 0.62 -10.70
N LEU A 390 -14.78 1.43 -9.68
CA LEU A 390 -13.56 1.25 -8.90
C LEU A 390 -13.58 -0.07 -8.12
N HIS A 391 -14.71 -0.43 -7.52
CA HIS A 391 -14.87 -1.70 -6.80
C HIS A 391 -14.58 -2.90 -7.71
N LEU A 392 -15.10 -2.89 -8.93
CA LEU A 392 -14.84 -3.92 -9.94
C LEU A 392 -13.39 -3.93 -10.43
N LEU A 393 -12.78 -2.75 -10.59
CA LEU A 393 -11.41 -2.63 -11.09
C LEU A 393 -10.34 -3.08 -10.11
N THR A 394 -10.55 -2.93 -8.80
CA THR A 394 -9.57 -3.23 -7.75
C THR A 394 -8.21 -2.53 -7.95
N GLU A 395 -7.18 -2.91 -7.18
CA GLU A 395 -5.81 -2.43 -7.37
C GLU A 395 -5.25 -2.80 -8.76
N ASP A 396 -5.69 -3.93 -9.33
CA ASP A 396 -5.16 -4.43 -10.60
C ASP A 396 -5.67 -3.64 -11.82
N GLY A 397 -6.75 -2.87 -11.69
CA GLY A 397 -7.22 -1.91 -12.69
C GLY A 397 -6.49 -0.57 -12.70
N MET A 398 -5.56 -0.35 -11.78
CA MET A 398 -4.78 0.89 -11.68
C MET A 398 -3.55 0.85 -12.58
N SER A 399 -3.24 1.99 -13.23
CA SER A 399 -2.04 2.14 -14.07
C SER A 399 -0.76 2.08 -13.25
N ASP A 400 0.33 1.65 -13.87
CA ASP A 400 1.66 1.78 -13.30
C ASP A 400 2.19 3.21 -13.56
N GLU A 401 2.94 3.76 -12.59
CA GLU A 401 3.58 5.07 -12.69
C GLU A 401 5.07 4.92 -12.40
N GLU A 402 5.89 5.56 -13.23
CA GLU A 402 7.34 5.66 -13.05
C GLU A 402 7.74 7.14 -13.05
N ASP A 403 8.89 7.46 -12.43
CA ASP A 403 9.48 8.78 -12.54
C ASP A 403 10.22 8.90 -13.87
N GLY A 404 10.00 10.01 -14.58
CA GLY A 404 10.66 10.28 -15.84
C GLY A 404 10.82 11.78 -16.11
N TYR A 405 11.26 12.10 -17.31
CA TYR A 405 11.47 13.46 -17.77
C TYR A 405 10.74 13.69 -19.09
N ASP A 406 10.11 14.86 -19.22
CA ASP A 406 9.55 15.37 -20.47
C ASP A 406 10.24 16.71 -20.77
N GLY A 407 11.28 16.64 -21.59
CA GLY A 407 12.30 17.70 -21.67
C GLY A 407 13.06 17.83 -20.34
N ASP A 408 13.09 19.04 -19.78
CA ASP A 408 13.75 19.34 -18.51
C ASP A 408 12.82 19.17 -17.28
N GLU A 409 11.53 18.87 -17.50
CA GLU A 409 10.55 18.75 -16.43
C GLU A 409 10.47 17.31 -15.89
N GLN A 410 10.56 17.15 -14.55
CA GLN A 410 10.28 15.87 -13.90
C GLN A 410 8.78 15.56 -13.94
N VAL A 411 8.41 14.50 -14.66
CA VAL A 411 7.02 14.05 -14.83
C VAL A 411 6.80 12.65 -14.26
N ARG A 412 5.53 12.31 -14.02
CA ARG A 412 5.10 10.94 -13.76
C ARG A 412 4.71 10.30 -15.07
N VAL A 413 5.49 9.33 -15.53
CA VAL A 413 5.22 8.55 -16.73
C VAL A 413 4.16 7.51 -16.39
N VAL A 414 3.01 7.60 -17.05
CA VAL A 414 1.87 6.71 -16.83
C VAL A 414 1.80 5.69 -17.96
N GLN A 415 1.96 4.41 -17.63
CA GLN A 415 1.78 3.31 -18.57
C GLN A 415 0.30 2.91 -18.62
N ASP A 416 -0.22 2.67 -19.83
CA ASP A 416 -1.58 2.20 -20.00
C ASP A 416 -1.67 0.68 -19.76
N ILE A 417 -2.88 0.17 -19.56
CA ILE A 417 -3.12 -1.27 -19.39
C ILE A 417 -3.66 -1.83 -20.70
N ARG A 418 -3.13 -2.98 -21.14
CA ARG A 418 -3.46 -3.58 -22.44
C ARG A 418 -4.96 -3.78 -22.64
N TYR A 419 -5.67 -4.28 -21.62
CA TYR A 419 -7.11 -4.55 -21.75
C TYR A 419 -7.98 -3.29 -21.69
N ARG A 420 -7.53 -2.20 -21.05
CA ARG A 420 -8.40 -1.10 -20.62
C ARG A 420 -8.82 -0.16 -21.75
N SER A 421 -10.12 0.08 -21.92
CA SER A 421 -10.67 0.99 -22.92
C SER A 421 -10.26 2.46 -22.69
N LEU A 422 -10.18 3.24 -23.76
CA LEU A 422 -9.87 4.68 -23.68
C LEU A 422 -10.93 5.43 -22.85
N ARG A 423 -12.20 5.02 -22.96
CA ARG A 423 -13.31 5.56 -22.17
C ARG A 423 -13.06 5.40 -20.67
N LEU A 424 -12.69 4.19 -20.24
CA LEU A 424 -12.39 3.94 -18.82
C LEU A 424 -11.16 4.72 -18.34
N ARG A 425 -10.15 4.90 -19.20
CA ARG A 425 -9.01 5.75 -18.88
C ARG A 425 -9.43 7.19 -18.63
N ASN A 426 -10.25 7.78 -19.50
CA ASN A 426 -10.74 9.15 -19.35
C ASN A 426 -11.61 9.28 -18.10
N PHE A 427 -12.48 8.30 -17.85
CA PHE A 427 -13.29 8.22 -16.64
C PHE A 427 -12.45 8.29 -15.34
N LEU A 428 -11.38 7.50 -15.26
CA LEU A 428 -10.46 7.54 -14.11
C LEU A 428 -9.65 8.85 -14.03
N ALA A 429 -9.44 9.54 -15.15
CA ALA A 429 -8.80 10.86 -15.17
C ALA A 429 -9.72 11.92 -14.54
N THR A 430 -11.02 11.90 -14.86
CA THR A 430 -12.02 12.76 -14.22
C THR A 430 -12.05 12.57 -12.70
N VAL A 431 -11.99 11.31 -12.22
CA VAL A 431 -11.87 11.02 -10.79
C VAL A 431 -10.60 11.64 -10.19
N ASP A 432 -9.46 11.52 -10.88
CA ASP A 432 -8.18 12.09 -10.41
C ASP A 432 -8.15 13.63 -10.44
N GLU A 433 -8.97 14.27 -11.28
CA GLU A 433 -9.09 15.72 -11.43
C GLU A 433 -10.01 16.35 -10.39
N ALA A 434 -11.07 15.65 -9.97
CA ALA A 434 -11.97 16.14 -8.91
C ALA A 434 -11.22 16.50 -7.62
N ARG A 435 -10.15 15.76 -7.29
CA ARG A 435 -9.28 16.09 -6.15
C ARG A 435 -8.59 17.45 -6.28
N ILE A 436 -8.29 17.90 -7.51
CA ILE A 436 -7.65 19.19 -7.79
C ILE A 436 -8.70 20.30 -7.76
N ALA A 437 -9.86 20.05 -8.35
CA ALA A 437 -10.97 20.99 -8.41
C ALA A 437 -11.53 21.28 -7.01
N GLU A 438 -11.81 20.23 -6.24
CA GLU A 438 -12.52 20.30 -4.97
C GLU A 438 -11.59 20.36 -3.75
N LYS A 439 -10.76 21.41 -3.69
CA LYS A 439 -9.76 21.60 -2.61
C LYS A 439 -10.35 21.67 -1.20
N LEU A 440 -11.63 22.02 -1.09
CA LEU A 440 -12.34 22.10 0.18
C LEU A 440 -12.69 20.71 0.72
N ILE A 441 -13.09 19.80 -0.17
CA ILE A 441 -13.41 18.42 0.16
C ILE A 441 -12.12 17.62 0.35
N PHE A 442 -11.12 17.87 -0.52
CA PHE A 442 -9.86 17.15 -0.53
C PHE A 442 -8.67 18.08 -0.24
N PRO A 443 -8.37 18.36 1.04
CA PRO A 443 -7.22 19.18 1.39
C PRO A 443 -5.94 18.51 0.87
N MET A 444 -5.23 19.23 -0.01
CA MET A 444 -3.95 18.78 -0.55
C MET A 444 -2.83 19.11 0.44
N ILE A 445 -2.53 18.18 1.35
CA ILE A 445 -1.37 18.28 2.24
C ILE A 445 -0.18 17.56 1.61
N GLY A 446 0.95 18.25 1.46
CA GLY A 446 2.23 17.66 1.05
C GLY A 446 2.83 18.23 -0.23
N ARG A 447 3.66 17.40 -0.90
CA ARG A 447 4.43 17.78 -2.09
C ARG A 447 3.51 18.12 -3.26
N SER A 448 3.90 19.12 -4.06
CA SER A 448 3.22 19.45 -5.32
C SER A 448 3.12 18.22 -6.24
N ARG A 449 1.96 18.04 -6.87
CA ARG A 449 1.71 16.95 -7.81
C ARG A 449 2.57 17.19 -9.06
N ARG A 450 3.38 16.21 -9.44
CA ARG A 450 4.10 16.20 -10.72
C ARG A 450 3.10 15.99 -11.86
N ARG A 451 3.34 16.65 -13.01
CA ARG A 451 2.55 16.45 -14.23
C ARG A 451 2.61 14.98 -14.65
N ARG A 452 1.47 14.43 -15.08
CA ARG A 452 1.38 13.06 -15.58
C ARG A 452 1.45 13.06 -17.10
N VAL A 453 2.34 12.25 -17.65
CA VAL A 453 2.51 12.09 -19.11
C VAL A 453 2.22 10.63 -19.45
N TYR A 454 1.23 10.42 -20.31
CA TYR A 454 0.88 9.09 -20.78
C TYR A 454 1.80 8.68 -21.91
N VAL A 455 2.39 7.50 -21.80
CA VAL A 455 3.26 6.92 -22.83
C VAL A 455 2.53 5.80 -23.58
N SER A 456 3.00 5.51 -24.79
CA SER A 456 2.47 4.40 -25.61
C SER A 456 2.78 3.01 -25.04
N SER A 457 3.71 2.92 -24.08
CA SER A 457 4.03 1.67 -23.40
C SER A 457 2.80 1.13 -22.65
N MET A 458 2.46 -0.13 -22.91
CA MET A 458 1.37 -0.84 -22.27
C MET A 458 1.91 -1.90 -21.32
N VAL A 459 1.28 -2.02 -20.16
CA VAL A 459 1.48 -3.12 -19.22
C VAL A 459 0.50 -4.23 -19.56
N ASP A 460 1.03 -5.43 -19.80
CA ASP A 460 0.21 -6.63 -19.92
C ASP A 460 -0.16 -7.13 -18.52
N ARG A 461 -1.46 -7.20 -18.25
CA ARG A 461 -2.02 -7.65 -16.98
C ARG A 461 -3.36 -8.29 -17.25
N GLU A 462 -3.64 -9.37 -16.54
CA GLU A 462 -4.97 -9.97 -16.54
C GLU A 462 -6.00 -8.98 -15.97
N PRO A 463 -7.15 -8.82 -16.62
CA PRO A 463 -8.24 -8.04 -16.08
C PRO A 463 -8.80 -8.68 -14.80
N PRO A 464 -9.27 -7.89 -13.83
CA PRO A 464 -10.16 -8.36 -12.78
C PRO A 464 -11.33 -9.17 -13.34
N ARG A 465 -11.84 -10.11 -12.55
CA ARG A 465 -12.98 -10.94 -12.95
C ARG A 465 -14.27 -10.12 -12.91
N GLY A 466 -15.15 -10.35 -13.89
CA GLY A 466 -16.49 -9.76 -13.93
C GLY A 466 -16.52 -8.28 -14.33
N LEU A 467 -15.51 -7.80 -15.07
CA LEU A 467 -15.56 -6.44 -15.61
C LEU A 467 -16.59 -6.34 -16.76
N PRO A 468 -17.29 -5.20 -16.90
CA PRO A 468 -18.16 -4.96 -18.04
C PRO A 468 -17.38 -4.94 -19.37
N LEU A 469 -18.01 -5.37 -20.46
CA LEU A 469 -17.40 -5.36 -21.80
C LEU A 469 -16.93 -3.97 -22.23
N ALA A 470 -17.63 -2.92 -21.81
CA ALA A 470 -17.27 -1.52 -22.06
C ALA A 470 -15.89 -1.12 -21.48
N PHE A 471 -15.36 -1.88 -20.53
CA PHE A 471 -14.06 -1.62 -19.92
C PHE A 471 -12.91 -2.15 -20.79
N TYR A 472 -13.21 -2.93 -21.81
CA TYR A 472 -12.22 -3.57 -22.67
C TYR A 472 -11.96 -2.80 -23.97
N LYS A 473 -10.71 -2.82 -24.44
CA LYS A 473 -10.37 -2.45 -25.83
C LYS A 473 -10.89 -3.53 -26.77
N GLY A 474 -11.48 -3.11 -27.91
CA GLY A 474 -11.93 -4.07 -28.92
C GLY A 474 -10.81 -4.96 -29.46
N GLU A 475 -9.58 -4.44 -29.56
CA GLU A 475 -8.38 -5.22 -29.93
C GLU A 475 -8.09 -6.35 -28.93
N PHE A 476 -8.17 -6.06 -27.63
CA PHE A 476 -7.92 -7.04 -26.58
C PHE A 476 -8.94 -8.18 -26.60
N LEU A 477 -10.23 -7.86 -26.83
CA LEU A 477 -11.28 -8.87 -26.95
C LEU A 477 -11.06 -9.75 -28.19
N ARG A 478 -10.74 -9.15 -29.34
CA ARG A 478 -10.45 -9.90 -30.58
C ARG A 478 -9.26 -10.86 -30.44
N GLU A 479 -8.19 -10.43 -29.77
CA GLU A 479 -7.00 -11.25 -29.55
C GLU A 479 -7.27 -12.51 -28.72
N ARG A 480 -8.20 -12.45 -27.76
CA ARG A 480 -8.53 -13.58 -26.89
C ARG A 480 -9.69 -14.45 -27.38
N GLY A 481 -10.44 -14.01 -28.39
CA GLY A 481 -11.55 -14.75 -28.98
C GLY A 481 -12.78 -14.87 -28.05
N SER A 482 -13.80 -15.60 -28.51
CA SER A 482 -15.10 -15.74 -27.80
C SER A 482 -15.02 -16.41 -26.43
N TYR A 483 -13.95 -17.17 -26.16
CA TYR A 483 -13.71 -17.81 -24.87
C TYR A 483 -13.38 -16.80 -23.76
N ALA A 484 -12.82 -15.64 -24.10
CA ALA A 484 -12.59 -14.58 -23.14
C ALA A 484 -13.85 -13.80 -22.80
N GLU A 485 -14.76 -13.59 -23.77
CA GLU A 485 -16.04 -12.93 -23.52
C GLU A 485 -16.86 -13.70 -22.47
N SER A 486 -16.90 -15.03 -22.56
CA SER A 486 -17.64 -15.90 -21.63
C SER A 486 -17.03 -16.07 -20.23
N ARG A 487 -15.72 -15.85 -20.04
CA ARG A 487 -15.05 -15.92 -18.73
C ARG A 487 -14.82 -14.55 -18.07
N LEU A 488 -14.81 -13.48 -18.86
CA LEU A 488 -14.50 -12.13 -18.38
C LEU A 488 -15.76 -11.29 -18.15
N ALA A 489 -16.80 -11.47 -18.96
CA ALA A 489 -18.05 -10.75 -18.80
C ALA A 489 -18.99 -11.51 -17.86
N ILE A 490 -19.53 -10.80 -16.88
CA ILE A 490 -20.84 -11.17 -16.33
C ILE A 490 -21.81 -11.02 -17.52
N ASN A 491 -22.52 -12.09 -17.85
CA ASN A 491 -23.46 -12.10 -18.96
C ASN A 491 -24.61 -11.15 -18.61
N TYR A 492 -24.67 -9.98 -19.26
CA TYR A 492 -25.68 -8.93 -18.98
C TYR A 492 -27.06 -9.24 -19.57
N GLU A 493 -27.22 -10.39 -20.23
CA GLU A 493 -28.53 -10.82 -20.74
C GLU A 493 -29.43 -11.42 -19.64
N ASP A 494 -28.90 -11.71 -18.45
CA ASP A 494 -29.70 -12.09 -17.28
C ASP A 494 -29.87 -10.88 -16.34
N ASP A 495 -31.02 -10.21 -16.44
CA ASP A 495 -31.51 -9.13 -15.55
C ASP A 495 -31.71 -9.56 -14.07
N ASN A 496 -31.05 -10.62 -13.61
CA ASN A 496 -31.13 -11.16 -12.25
C ASN A 496 -29.74 -11.36 -11.63
N TRP A 497 -29.02 -10.29 -11.35
CA TRP A 497 -27.84 -10.34 -10.48
C TRP A 497 -28.19 -10.18 -9.00
N ARG A 498 -29.33 -10.72 -8.53
CA ARG A 498 -29.46 -11.00 -7.09
C ARG A 498 -28.27 -11.87 -6.69
N ILE A 499 -27.42 -11.31 -5.85
CA ILE A 499 -26.23 -11.93 -5.27
C ILE A 499 -26.60 -13.34 -4.81
N LEU A 500 -26.19 -14.36 -5.58
CA LEU A 500 -26.09 -15.71 -5.05
C LEU A 500 -24.83 -15.73 -4.18
N GLU A 501 -25.03 -15.59 -2.88
CA GLU A 501 -24.03 -15.98 -1.88
C GLU A 501 -23.67 -17.46 -2.11
N GLN A 502 -22.38 -17.72 -2.35
CA GLN A 502 -21.74 -19.01 -2.08
C GLN A 502 -20.48 -18.78 -1.26
#